data_AF-A0A5A9W042-F1
#
_entry.id   AF-A0A5A9W042-F1
#
_cell.length_a   1.000
_cell.length_b   1.000
_cell.length_c   1.000
_cell.angle_alpha   90.00
_cell.angle_beta   90.00
_cell.angle_gamma   90.00
#
_symmetry.space_group_name_H-M   'P 1'
#
loop_
_entity.id
_entity.type
_entity.pdbx_description
1 polymer ?
#
loop_
_entity_poly.entity_id
_entity_poly.type
_entity_poly.pdbx_seq_one_letter_code
_entity_poly.pdbx_strand_id
1 'polypeptide(L)'
;MIRVLPGLETREEWLAFMRRETPYCLIDTPPVLVDFQGTFLQLTHFPSGSSDPIRYTLGSKTSLEPAWDLIRGCQWSLSFLLRGLSELAFDSNVRDNALPGFSSDLSLRRSFARERNLPEPAASQLLSALEKLPEIWDLDSVRRLLANQQFSQWQALEGRYTPLGLLVSLIEEPEHWHISTELEGLRLSRLQRPQVQLTPRLTPPPQRLRRT
;
A
#
# COMPACT_ATOMS: atom_id res chain seq x y z
N MET A 1 7.89 0.56 -6.51
CA MET A 1 6.74 -0.36 -6.42
C MET A 1 5.79 0.17 -5.34
N ILE A 2 4.51 0.36 -5.67
CA ILE A 2 3.50 0.87 -4.71
C ILE A 2 3.04 -0.31 -3.86
N ARG A 3 3.12 -0.20 -2.53
CA ARG A 3 2.63 -1.25 -1.62
C ARG A 3 1.10 -1.27 -1.64
N VAL A 4 0.51 -2.44 -1.44
CA VAL A 4 -0.94 -2.60 -1.30
C VAL A 4 -1.25 -3.01 0.14
N LEU A 5 -2.23 -2.38 0.78
CA LEU A 5 -2.79 -2.81 2.06
C LEU A 5 -4.21 -3.35 1.86
N PRO A 6 -4.67 -4.30 2.70
CA PRO A 6 -6.03 -4.81 2.61
C PRO A 6 -7.07 -3.71 2.92
N GLY A 7 -6.76 -2.82 3.86
CA GLY A 7 -7.64 -1.76 4.32
C GLY A 7 -6.92 -0.70 5.17
N LEU A 8 -7.65 0.37 5.48
CA LEU A 8 -7.32 1.38 6.49
C LEU A 8 -8.60 1.69 7.26
N GLU A 9 -9.05 0.72 8.04
CA GLU A 9 -10.36 0.74 8.70
C GLU A 9 -10.27 0.92 10.22
N THR A 10 -9.05 0.90 10.77
CA THR A 10 -8.79 1.01 12.21
C THR A 10 -7.70 2.02 12.53
N ARG A 11 -7.68 2.50 13.77
CA ARG A 11 -6.66 3.42 14.28
C ARG A 11 -5.26 2.84 14.13
N GLU A 12 -5.10 1.57 14.46
CA GLU A 12 -3.82 0.87 14.43
C GLU A 12 -3.25 0.82 13.01
N GLU A 13 -4.10 0.56 12.01
CA GLU A 13 -3.71 0.53 10.60
C GLU A 13 -3.29 1.92 10.09
N TRP A 14 -4.04 2.98 10.44
CA TRP A 14 -3.67 4.36 10.11
C TRP A 14 -2.36 4.79 10.77
N LEU A 15 -2.16 4.44 12.05
CA LEU A 15 -0.90 4.71 12.74
C LEU A 15 0.27 3.94 12.13
N ALA A 16 0.06 2.67 11.77
CA ALA A 16 1.07 1.86 11.09
C ALA A 16 1.40 2.39 9.70
N PHE A 17 0.42 2.94 8.98
CA PHE A 17 0.60 3.60 7.69
C PHE A 17 1.42 4.89 7.83
N MET A 18 1.09 5.76 8.79
CA MET A 18 1.80 7.02 9.00
C MET A 18 3.24 6.86 9.52
N ARG A 19 3.55 5.73 10.16
CA ARG A 19 4.92 5.41 10.61
C ARG A 19 5.84 4.95 9.49
N ARG A 20 5.33 4.78 8.27
CA ARG A 20 6.15 4.39 7.10
C ARG A 20 7.05 5.54 6.69
N GLU A 21 8.20 5.19 6.12
CA GLU A 21 9.11 6.16 5.50
C GLU A 21 8.42 6.99 4.41
N THR A 22 7.52 6.35 3.66
CA THR A 22 6.62 6.99 2.71
C THR A 22 5.18 6.55 2.98
N PRO A 23 4.32 7.41 3.55
CA PRO A 23 2.89 7.13 3.72
C PRO A 23 2.17 7.25 2.36
N TYR A 24 2.41 6.25 1.51
CA TYR A 24 1.87 6.15 0.16
C TYR A 24 1.63 4.68 -0.20
N CYS A 25 0.38 4.30 -0.44
CA CYS A 25 0.02 2.93 -0.81
C CYS A 25 -1.33 2.84 -1.53
N LEU A 26 -1.51 1.76 -2.27
CA LEU A 26 -2.82 1.30 -2.73
C LEU A 26 -3.53 0.58 -1.57
N ILE A 27 -4.84 0.73 -1.49
CA ILE A 27 -5.74 0.02 -0.60
C ILE A 27 -6.63 -0.84 -1.48
N ASP A 28 -6.81 -2.09 -1.10
CA ASP A 28 -7.61 -3.06 -1.85
C ASP A 28 -9.10 -2.84 -1.63
N THR A 29 -9.52 -2.77 -0.36
CA THR A 29 -10.92 -2.52 0.00
C THR A 29 -11.02 -1.37 0.99
N PRO A 30 -11.58 -0.20 0.59
CA PRO A 30 -12.02 0.17 -0.77
C PRO A 30 -10.84 0.44 -1.73
N PRO A 31 -11.01 0.28 -3.05
CA PRO A 31 -9.93 0.44 -4.02
C PRO A 31 -9.50 1.91 -4.14
N VAL A 32 -8.41 2.26 -3.45
CA VAL A 32 -7.95 3.65 -3.31
C VAL A 32 -6.45 3.74 -3.30
N LEU A 33 -5.88 4.71 -4.02
CA LEU A 33 -4.51 5.16 -3.77
C LEU A 33 -4.53 6.23 -2.68
N VAL A 34 -3.83 5.97 -1.58
CA VAL A 34 -3.68 6.89 -0.46
C VAL A 34 -2.28 7.49 -0.50
N ASP A 35 -2.20 8.82 -0.56
CA ASP A 35 -0.98 9.60 -0.45
C ASP A 35 -1.13 10.58 0.71
N PHE A 36 -0.24 10.47 1.70
CA PHE A 36 -0.20 11.38 2.84
C PHE A 36 1.22 11.87 3.14
N GLN A 37 2.03 12.11 2.10
CA GLN A 37 3.43 12.55 2.26
C GLN A 37 3.59 14.04 2.63
N GLY A 38 2.53 14.83 2.47
CA GLY A 38 2.52 16.27 2.79
C GLY A 38 1.51 16.63 3.88
N THR A 39 1.13 17.91 3.92
CA THR A 39 0.07 18.42 4.81
C THR A 39 -1.34 18.09 4.33
N PHE A 40 -1.46 17.57 3.11
CA PHE A 40 -2.71 17.13 2.51
C PHE A 40 -2.72 15.60 2.40
N LEU A 41 -3.85 15.01 2.76
CA LEU A 41 -4.25 13.66 2.42
C LEU A 41 -4.86 13.67 1.02
N GLN A 42 -4.32 12.88 0.11
CA GLN A 42 -4.90 12.65 -1.20
C GLN A 42 -5.43 11.21 -1.27
N LEU A 43 -6.70 11.10 -1.67
CA LEU A 43 -7.38 9.83 -1.88
C LEU A 43 -7.78 9.74 -3.34
N THR A 44 -7.17 8.86 -4.11
CA THR A 44 -7.60 8.59 -5.48
C THR A 44 -8.42 7.30 -5.49
N HIS A 45 -9.74 7.45 -5.52
CA HIS A 45 -10.70 6.35 -5.54
C HIS A 45 -10.88 5.82 -6.96
N PHE A 46 -10.92 4.50 -7.08
CA PHE A 46 -11.15 3.79 -8.33
C PHE A 46 -12.56 3.17 -8.32
N PRO A 47 -13.59 3.92 -8.74
CA PRO A 47 -14.95 3.40 -8.74
C PRO A 47 -15.13 2.27 -9.75
N SER A 48 -15.76 1.17 -9.31
CA SER A 48 -16.04 0.02 -10.16
C SER A 48 -16.91 0.42 -11.36
N GLY A 49 -16.43 0.14 -12.58
CA GLY A 49 -17.17 0.39 -13.83
C GLY A 49 -17.00 1.79 -14.42
N SER A 50 -16.12 2.64 -13.88
CA SER A 50 -15.71 3.91 -14.49
C SER A 50 -14.24 3.88 -14.86
N SER A 51 -13.89 4.48 -16.00
CA SER A 51 -12.49 4.62 -16.42
C SER A 51 -11.73 5.71 -15.67
N ASP A 52 -12.43 6.60 -14.96
CA ASP A 52 -11.87 7.86 -14.49
C ASP A 52 -11.75 7.86 -12.96
N PRO A 53 -10.52 7.72 -12.41
CA PRO A 53 -10.31 7.79 -10.97
C PRO A 53 -10.64 9.17 -10.42
N ILE A 54 -11.28 9.20 -9.25
CA ILE A 54 -11.68 10.43 -8.57
C ILE A 54 -10.67 10.72 -7.46
N ARG A 55 -10.01 11.88 -7.54
CA ARG A 55 -9.08 12.36 -6.51
C ARG A 55 -9.76 13.35 -5.58
N TYR A 56 -9.70 13.03 -4.29
CA TYR A 56 -10.00 13.95 -3.19
C TYR A 56 -8.69 14.47 -2.60
N THR A 57 -8.64 15.75 -2.25
CA THR A 57 -7.52 16.37 -1.54
C THR A 57 -8.05 17.06 -0.30
N LEU A 58 -7.52 16.69 0.87
CA LEU A 58 -8.05 17.00 2.19
C LEU A 58 -6.92 17.51 3.08
N GLY A 59 -7.08 18.63 3.77
CA GLY A 59 -6.09 19.09 4.74
C GLY A 59 -5.88 20.60 4.68
N SER A 60 -4.73 21.06 5.14
CA SER A 60 -4.38 22.48 5.15
C SER A 60 -3.01 22.72 4.53
N LYS A 61 -2.68 24.00 4.29
CA LYS A 61 -1.35 24.37 3.79
C LYS A 61 -0.27 24.34 4.88
N THR A 62 -0.67 24.38 6.15
CA THR A 62 0.21 24.70 7.28
C THR A 62 0.42 23.50 8.20
N SER A 63 -0.54 22.59 8.30
CA SER A 63 -0.51 21.44 9.19
C SER A 63 -1.22 20.22 8.59
N LEU A 64 -0.76 19.03 8.98
CA LEU A 64 -1.44 17.76 8.70
C LEU A 64 -2.61 17.48 9.64
N GLU A 65 -2.69 18.19 10.78
CA GLU A 65 -3.70 17.98 11.82
C GLU A 65 -5.13 18.01 11.27
N PRO A 66 -5.53 18.93 10.36
CA PRO A 66 -6.91 18.94 9.85
C PRO A 66 -7.28 17.67 9.09
N ALA A 67 -6.35 17.09 8.33
CA ALA A 67 -6.58 15.81 7.66
C ALA A 67 -6.63 14.65 8.66
N TRP A 68 -5.79 14.70 9.71
CA TRP A 68 -5.81 13.71 10.79
C TRP A 68 -7.10 13.76 11.62
N ASP A 69 -7.58 14.95 11.93
CA ASP A 69 -8.85 15.19 12.64
C ASP A 69 -10.04 14.67 11.86
N LEU A 70 -10.01 14.81 10.54
CA LEU A 70 -11.00 14.21 9.66
C LEU A 70 -10.99 12.69 9.75
N ILE A 71 -9.81 12.05 9.66
CA ILE A 71 -9.69 10.59 9.84
C ILE A 71 -10.24 10.17 11.21
N ARG A 72 -9.91 10.91 12.28
CA ARG A 72 -10.43 10.67 13.64
C ARG A 72 -11.95 10.80 13.71
N GLY A 73 -12.50 11.86 13.12
CA GLY A 73 -13.95 12.12 13.06
C GLY A 73 -14.71 11.06 12.27
N CYS A 74 -14.07 10.50 11.23
CA CYS A 74 -14.55 9.34 10.48
C CYS A 74 -14.28 7.99 11.17
N GLN A 75 -13.96 8.01 12.48
CA GLN A 75 -13.72 6.84 13.30
C GLN A 75 -12.63 5.90 12.74
N TRP A 76 -11.63 6.47 12.06
CA TRP A 76 -10.52 5.73 11.44
C TRP A 76 -10.93 4.82 10.28
N SER A 77 -12.17 4.92 9.77
CA SER A 77 -12.64 4.13 8.64
C SER A 77 -12.45 4.87 7.32
N LEU A 78 -11.60 4.33 6.44
CA LEU A 78 -11.42 4.84 5.08
C LEU A 78 -12.71 4.70 4.27
N SER A 79 -13.42 3.58 4.42
CA SER A 79 -14.72 3.37 3.79
C SER A 79 -15.74 4.44 4.18
N PHE A 80 -15.83 4.76 5.48
CA PHE A 80 -16.73 5.80 5.97
C PHE A 80 -16.33 7.19 5.48
N LEU A 81 -15.03 7.50 5.46
CA LEU A 81 -14.50 8.74 4.93
C LEU A 81 -14.86 8.91 3.45
N LEU A 82 -14.60 7.91 2.60
CA LEU A 82 -14.92 7.98 1.17
C LEU A 82 -16.42 8.14 0.91
N ARG A 83 -17.25 7.42 1.67
CA ARG A 83 -18.70 7.57 1.57
C ARG A 83 -19.11 9.02 1.84
N GLY A 84 -18.65 9.59 2.95
CA GLY A 84 -18.91 10.99 3.28
C GLY A 84 -18.44 11.94 2.17
N LEU A 85 -17.25 11.71 1.61
CA LEU A 85 -16.72 12.52 0.50
C LEU A 85 -17.52 12.36 -0.80
N SER A 86 -18.13 11.20 -1.05
CA SER A 86 -18.94 10.97 -2.25
C SER A 86 -20.31 11.67 -2.18
N GLU A 87 -20.84 11.85 -0.97
CA GLU A 87 -22.13 12.48 -0.70
C GLU A 87 -22.07 14.02 -0.68
N LEU A 88 -20.87 14.61 -0.65
CA LEU A 88 -20.68 16.06 -0.68
C LEU A 88 -20.91 16.66 -2.09
N ALA A 89 -21.60 17.79 -2.15
CA ALA A 89 -21.71 18.60 -3.36
C ALA A 89 -20.42 19.44 -3.57
N PHE A 90 -19.78 19.31 -4.73
CA PHE A 90 -18.54 20.03 -5.10
C PHE A 90 -18.79 21.08 -6.19
N ASP A 91 -20.04 21.51 -6.29
CA ASP A 91 -20.62 22.14 -7.48
C ASP A 91 -20.38 23.66 -7.52
N SER A 92 -19.88 24.21 -6.42
CA SER A 92 -19.40 25.58 -6.28
C SER A 92 -17.94 25.55 -5.85
N ASN A 93 -17.14 26.53 -6.26
CA ASN A 93 -15.72 26.62 -5.92
C ASN A 93 -15.48 26.36 -4.42
N VAL A 94 -15.04 25.14 -4.09
CA VAL A 94 -14.91 24.63 -2.71
C VAL A 94 -13.68 25.24 -2.05
N ARG A 95 -13.75 26.54 -1.77
CA ARG A 95 -12.97 27.16 -0.70
C ARG A 95 -13.72 27.18 0.63
N ASP A 96 -15.06 27.06 0.61
CA ASP A 96 -15.89 27.45 1.76
C ASP A 96 -16.92 26.40 2.23
N ASN A 97 -16.75 25.11 1.91
CA ASN A 97 -17.54 24.07 2.60
C ASN A 97 -16.88 23.80 3.96
N ALA A 98 -17.11 24.69 4.92
CA ALA A 98 -16.83 24.40 6.32
C ALA A 98 -17.71 23.20 6.73
N LEU A 99 -17.11 22.02 6.84
CA LEU A 99 -17.79 20.88 7.46
C LEU A 99 -18.12 21.27 8.90
N PRO A 100 -19.40 21.22 9.33
CA PRO A 100 -19.76 21.61 10.69
C PRO A 100 -18.98 20.77 11.71
N GLY A 101 -18.12 21.41 12.51
CA GLY A 101 -17.27 20.75 13.50
C GLY A 101 -15.79 20.58 13.11
N PHE A 102 -15.37 21.01 11.93
CA PHE A 102 -13.97 20.98 11.50
C PHE A 102 -13.33 22.37 11.47
N SER A 103 -12.02 22.44 11.71
CA SER A 103 -11.24 23.68 11.75
C SER A 103 -11.42 24.52 10.49
N SER A 104 -11.45 25.85 10.64
CA SER A 104 -11.58 26.83 9.55
C SER A 104 -10.46 26.75 8.50
N ASP A 105 -9.37 26.03 8.79
CA ASP A 105 -8.23 25.82 7.90
C ASP A 105 -8.33 24.55 7.02
N LEU A 106 -9.43 23.79 7.12
CA LEU A 106 -9.62 22.58 6.31
C LEU A 106 -10.04 22.93 4.87
N SER A 107 -9.18 22.63 3.91
CA SER A 107 -9.45 22.69 2.48
C SER A 107 -9.78 21.30 1.95
N LEU A 108 -10.93 21.20 1.25
CA LEU A 108 -11.41 20.01 0.57
C LEU A 108 -11.55 20.27 -0.93
N ARG A 109 -11.02 19.38 -1.78
CA ARG A 109 -11.17 19.48 -3.25
C ARG A 109 -11.44 18.12 -3.87
N ARG A 110 -12.24 18.10 -4.94
CA ARG A 110 -12.47 16.94 -5.82
C ARG A 110 -12.01 17.27 -7.23
N SER A 111 -11.31 16.32 -7.85
CA SER A 111 -10.85 16.41 -9.24
C SER A 111 -10.76 15.03 -9.86
N PHE A 112 -10.81 14.93 -11.19
CA PHE A 112 -10.42 13.71 -11.89
C PHE A 112 -8.90 13.57 -11.89
N ALA A 113 -8.40 12.37 -11.67
CA ALA A 113 -6.97 12.10 -11.75
C ALA A 113 -6.50 12.27 -13.21
N ARG A 114 -5.56 13.18 -13.44
CA ARG A 114 -5.05 13.48 -14.80
C ARG A 114 -3.93 12.55 -15.25
N GLU A 115 -3.48 11.67 -14.36
CA GLU A 115 -2.37 10.76 -14.60
C GLU A 115 -2.86 9.60 -15.49
N ARG A 116 -2.37 9.55 -16.74
CA ARG A 116 -2.82 8.60 -17.78
C ARG A 116 -2.62 7.12 -17.44
N ASN A 117 -1.78 6.79 -16.45
CA ASN A 117 -1.39 5.41 -16.12
C ASN A 117 -1.40 5.16 -14.60
N LEU A 118 -2.36 5.72 -13.85
CA LEU A 118 -2.56 5.29 -12.46
C LEU A 118 -3.08 3.86 -12.48
N PRO A 119 -2.30 2.87 -12.00
CA PRO A 119 -2.84 1.54 -11.92
C PRO A 119 -3.87 1.52 -10.78
N GLU A 120 -5.11 1.18 -11.11
CA GLU A 120 -6.08 0.69 -10.13
C GLU A 120 -5.43 -0.42 -9.31
N PRO A 121 -5.74 -0.60 -8.01
CA PRO A 121 -5.25 -1.73 -7.23
C PRO A 121 -5.30 -3.03 -8.05
N ALA A 122 -6.46 -3.37 -8.63
CA ALA A 122 -6.66 -4.54 -9.48
C ALA A 122 -5.77 -4.60 -10.75
N ALA A 123 -5.39 -3.46 -11.32
CA ALA A 123 -4.50 -3.37 -12.49
C ALA A 123 -3.02 -3.48 -12.13
N SER A 124 -2.63 -3.15 -10.89
CA SER A 124 -1.30 -3.36 -10.34
C SER A 124 -1.13 -4.80 -9.83
N GLN A 125 -1.43 -5.84 -10.64
CA GLN A 125 -1.26 -7.28 -10.33
C GLN A 125 -1.01 -7.53 -8.83
N LEU A 126 -2.06 -7.37 -8.03
CA LEU A 126 -1.98 -7.18 -6.58
C LEU A 126 -1.18 -8.30 -5.94
N LEU A 127 0.03 -7.98 -5.47
CA LEU A 127 0.81 -8.90 -4.66
C LEU A 127 0.23 -8.92 -3.24
N SER A 128 -1.00 -9.41 -3.10
CA SER A 128 -1.68 -9.58 -1.80
C SER A 128 -0.91 -10.57 -0.94
N ALA A 129 -1.07 -10.45 0.39
CA ALA A 129 -0.46 -11.40 1.31
C ALA A 129 -0.92 -12.83 0.98
N LEU A 130 -0.03 -13.80 1.16
CA LEU A 130 -0.37 -15.21 1.15
C LEU A 130 -1.22 -15.52 2.38
N GLU A 131 -2.40 -16.07 2.17
CA GLU A 131 -3.27 -16.56 3.27
C GLU A 131 -2.87 -17.97 3.71
N LYS A 132 -2.31 -18.75 2.78
CA LYS A 132 -1.79 -20.10 3.00
C LYS A 132 -0.50 -20.30 2.21
N LEU A 133 0.40 -21.15 2.72
CA LEU A 133 1.58 -21.53 1.97
C LEU A 133 1.16 -22.45 0.82
N PRO A 134 1.60 -22.19 -0.42
CA PRO A 134 1.27 -23.06 -1.54
C PRO A 134 2.03 -24.38 -1.42
N GLU A 135 1.42 -25.45 -1.92
CA GLU A 135 2.08 -26.77 -2.03
C GLU A 135 3.17 -26.77 -3.10
N ILE A 136 2.97 -25.97 -4.16
CA ILE A 136 3.91 -25.78 -5.26
C ILE A 136 4.21 -24.29 -5.37
N TRP A 137 5.49 -23.93 -5.28
CA TRP A 137 5.92 -22.54 -5.34
C TRP A 137 6.13 -22.05 -6.77
N ASP A 138 5.51 -20.92 -7.09
CA ASP A 138 5.72 -20.17 -8.32
C ASP A 138 6.27 -18.77 -8.03
N LEU A 139 6.70 -18.07 -9.09
CA LEU A 139 7.30 -16.73 -8.94
C LEU A 139 6.29 -15.73 -8.38
N ASP A 140 5.00 -15.88 -8.68
CA ASP A 140 3.95 -15.02 -8.14
C ASP A 140 3.84 -15.14 -6.61
N SER A 141 3.78 -16.36 -6.09
CA SER A 141 3.74 -16.63 -4.65
C SER A 141 4.97 -16.08 -3.95
N VAL A 142 6.15 -16.18 -4.56
CA VAL A 142 7.38 -15.59 -4.02
C VAL A 142 7.33 -14.06 -4.04
N ARG A 143 6.84 -13.44 -5.13
CA ARG A 143 6.66 -11.98 -5.20
C ARG A 143 5.70 -11.49 -4.12
N ARG A 144 4.58 -12.19 -3.91
CA ARG A 144 3.60 -11.93 -2.83
C ARG A 144 4.23 -12.01 -1.45
N LEU A 145 5.00 -13.08 -1.22
CA LEU A 145 5.72 -13.29 0.02
C LEU A 145 6.73 -12.17 0.31
N LEU A 146 7.51 -11.75 -0.70
CA LEU A 146 8.50 -10.68 -0.54
C LEU A 146 7.84 -9.31 -0.35
N ALA A 147 6.79 -9.01 -1.12
CA ALA A 147 6.06 -7.75 -1.02
C ALA A 147 5.46 -7.52 0.38
N ASN A 148 4.96 -8.60 1.00
CA ASN A 148 4.30 -8.58 2.30
C ASN A 148 5.21 -8.95 3.48
N GLN A 149 6.51 -9.14 3.24
CA GLN A 149 7.49 -9.54 4.26
C GLN A 149 7.09 -10.82 5.02
N GLN A 150 6.45 -11.76 4.32
CA GLN A 150 5.94 -13.03 4.84
C GLN A 150 7.03 -14.11 4.83
N PHE A 151 8.18 -13.79 5.42
CA PHE A 151 9.31 -14.70 5.50
C PHE A 151 10.19 -14.42 6.72
N SER A 152 11.07 -15.37 7.00
CA SER A 152 12.09 -15.29 8.03
C SER A 152 13.40 -15.89 7.51
N GLN A 153 14.46 -15.80 8.32
CA GLN A 153 15.75 -16.44 8.04
C GLN A 153 16.29 -16.09 6.63
N TRP A 154 16.23 -14.80 6.28
CA TRP A 154 16.80 -14.32 5.03
C TRP A 154 18.31 -14.53 5.01
N GLN A 155 18.78 -15.25 3.99
CA GLN A 155 20.19 -15.49 3.75
C GLN A 155 20.54 -15.11 2.31
N ALA A 156 21.41 -14.12 2.16
CA ALA A 156 22.10 -13.87 0.91
C ALA A 156 23.18 -14.94 0.73
N LEU A 157 23.12 -15.67 -0.39
CA LEU A 157 24.12 -16.68 -0.75
C LEU A 157 25.18 -16.02 -1.64
N GLU A 158 25.18 -16.29 -2.94
CA GLU A 158 26.11 -15.64 -3.87
C GLU A 158 25.64 -14.22 -4.24
N GLY A 159 24.33 -13.97 -4.18
CA GLY A 159 23.72 -12.70 -4.55
C GLY A 159 23.63 -11.73 -3.38
N ARG A 160 23.98 -10.46 -3.60
CA ARG A 160 23.77 -9.37 -2.61
C ARG A 160 22.38 -8.76 -2.71
N TYR A 161 21.35 -9.59 -2.84
CA TYR A 161 19.99 -9.10 -2.93
C TYR A 161 19.46 -8.71 -1.54
N THR A 162 18.79 -7.55 -1.48
CA THR A 162 17.81 -7.27 -0.42
C THR A 162 16.47 -7.88 -0.82
N PRO A 163 15.52 -8.09 0.12
CA PRO A 163 14.17 -8.57 -0.22
C PRO A 163 13.48 -7.74 -1.30
N LEU A 164 13.63 -6.40 -1.22
CA LEU A 164 13.09 -5.50 -2.22
C LEU A 164 13.83 -5.60 -3.56
N GLY A 165 15.16 -5.65 -3.54
CA GLY A 165 15.95 -5.81 -4.77
C GLY A 165 15.68 -7.14 -5.48
N LEU A 166 15.45 -8.20 -4.72
CA LEU A 166 15.04 -9.50 -5.25
C LEU A 166 13.66 -9.42 -5.89
N LEU A 167 12.69 -8.80 -5.20
CA LEU A 167 11.34 -8.60 -5.73
C LEU A 167 11.35 -7.84 -7.06
N VAL A 168 12.15 -6.77 -7.17
CA VAL A 168 12.32 -6.02 -8.42
C VAL A 168 12.89 -6.92 -9.51
N SER A 169 13.97 -7.66 -9.23
CA SER A 169 14.59 -8.56 -10.23
C SER A 169 13.66 -9.71 -10.65
N LEU A 170 12.82 -10.22 -9.75
CA LEU A 170 11.80 -11.23 -10.09
C LEU A 170 10.71 -10.66 -11.01
N ILE A 171 10.43 -9.36 -10.97
CA ILE A 171 9.45 -8.69 -11.82
C ILE A 171 10.07 -8.38 -13.19
N GLU A 172 11.29 -7.86 -13.21
CA GLU A 172 11.97 -7.42 -14.43
C GLU A 172 12.49 -8.57 -15.30
N GLU A 173 12.97 -9.66 -14.69
CA GLU A 173 13.69 -10.74 -15.38
C GLU A 173 13.19 -12.15 -14.96
N PRO A 174 11.87 -12.42 -14.94
CA PRO A 174 11.32 -13.65 -14.36
C PRO A 174 11.88 -14.94 -14.95
N GLU A 175 12.18 -14.96 -16.25
CA GLU A 175 12.71 -16.10 -16.98
C GLU A 175 14.09 -16.57 -16.50
N HIS A 176 14.83 -15.71 -15.81
CA HIS A 176 16.16 -16.04 -15.30
C HIS A 176 16.11 -16.67 -13.90
N TRP A 177 14.95 -16.68 -13.25
CA TRP A 177 14.77 -17.11 -11.87
C TRP A 177 14.15 -18.49 -11.76
N HIS A 178 14.68 -19.28 -10.83
CA HIS A 178 14.23 -20.62 -10.51
C HIS A 178 14.02 -20.75 -9.00
N ILE A 179 12.95 -21.44 -8.62
CA ILE A 179 12.61 -21.70 -7.23
C ILE A 179 12.88 -23.18 -6.94
N SER A 180 13.61 -23.49 -5.87
CA SER A 180 13.65 -24.83 -5.30
C SER A 180 13.15 -24.80 -3.86
N THR A 181 12.36 -25.83 -3.51
CA THR A 181 11.92 -26.07 -2.14
C THR A 181 12.89 -27.05 -1.51
N GLU A 182 13.62 -26.59 -0.51
CA GLU A 182 14.61 -27.36 0.24
C GLU A 182 14.10 -27.62 1.67
N LEU A 183 14.74 -28.54 2.39
CA LEU A 183 14.43 -28.82 3.81
C LEU A 183 14.51 -27.57 4.70
N GLU A 184 15.37 -26.61 4.36
CA GLU A 184 15.61 -25.39 5.13
C GLU A 184 14.78 -24.18 4.68
N GLY A 185 13.97 -24.33 3.63
CA GLY A 185 13.11 -23.26 3.11
C GLY A 185 13.14 -23.15 1.59
N LEU A 186 12.80 -21.97 1.08
CA LEU A 186 12.87 -21.64 -0.34
C LEU A 186 14.23 -21.12 -0.72
N ARG A 187 14.78 -21.69 -1.79
CA ARG A 187 15.98 -21.19 -2.44
C ARG A 187 15.63 -20.60 -3.79
N LEU A 188 16.07 -19.38 -4.03
CA LEU A 188 15.97 -18.71 -5.32
C LEU A 188 17.33 -18.69 -6.01
N SER A 189 17.35 -19.20 -7.22
CA SER A 189 18.53 -19.28 -8.06
C SER A 189 18.32 -18.45 -9.32
N ARG A 190 19.36 -17.72 -9.73
CA ARG A 190 19.38 -16.99 -11.00
C ARG A 190 20.38 -17.67 -11.92
N LEU A 191 19.96 -18.04 -13.13
CA LEU A 191 20.81 -18.78 -14.09
C LEU A 191 21.50 -20.01 -13.44
N GLN A 192 20.73 -20.80 -12.70
CA GLN A 192 21.19 -21.99 -11.95
C GLN A 192 22.18 -21.73 -10.80
N ARG A 193 22.47 -20.47 -10.45
CA ARG A 193 23.32 -20.13 -9.30
C ARG A 193 22.49 -19.66 -8.12
N PRO A 194 22.69 -20.21 -6.91
CA PRO A 194 21.88 -19.89 -5.75
C PRO A 194 22.17 -18.46 -5.27
N GLN A 195 21.13 -17.61 -5.26
CA GLN A 195 21.27 -16.21 -4.89
C GLN A 195 20.81 -15.94 -3.45
N VAL A 196 19.66 -16.50 -3.08
CA VAL A 196 19.00 -16.23 -1.79
C VAL A 196 18.33 -17.49 -1.27
N GLN A 197 18.33 -17.65 0.05
CA GLN A 197 17.51 -18.61 0.77
C GLN A 197 16.66 -17.89 1.83
N LEU A 198 15.41 -18.32 2.00
CA LEU A 198 14.48 -17.78 3.00
C LEU A 198 13.49 -18.85 3.46
N THR A 199 12.90 -18.65 4.63
CA THR A 199 11.85 -19.54 5.15
C THR A 199 10.51 -18.82 5.12
N PRO A 200 9.53 -19.28 4.33
CA PRO A 200 8.19 -18.69 4.27
C PRO A 200 7.48 -18.66 5.62
N ARG A 201 6.80 -17.56 5.92
CA ARG A 201 5.95 -17.40 7.10
C ARG A 201 4.76 -16.52 6.79
N LEU A 202 3.55 -17.01 7.03
CA LEU A 202 2.32 -16.25 6.77
C LEU A 202 2.21 -15.00 7.65
N THR A 203 2.76 -15.04 8.86
CA THR A 203 2.86 -13.88 9.74
C THR A 203 4.18 -13.15 9.48
N PRO A 204 4.16 -11.84 9.17
CA PRO A 204 5.39 -11.06 9.09
C PRO A 204 6.11 -11.09 10.43
N PRO A 205 7.46 -11.10 10.46
CA PRO A 205 8.20 -11.14 11.71
C PRO A 205 7.84 -9.90 12.56
N PRO A 206 7.66 -10.05 13.88
CA PRO A 206 7.43 -8.91 14.76
C PRO A 206 8.61 -7.94 14.59
N GLN A 207 8.31 -6.68 14.28
CA GLN A 207 9.35 -5.67 14.12
C GLN A 207 10.14 -5.58 15.44
N ARG A 208 11.44 -5.86 15.38
CA ARG A 208 12.34 -5.52 16.50
C ARG A 208 12.33 -4.01 16.62
N LEU A 209 11.64 -3.51 17.65
CA LEU A 209 11.73 -2.11 18.09
C LEU A 209 13.21 -1.72 18.16
N ARG A 210 13.67 -0.83 17.29
CA ARG A 210 14.91 -0.10 17.54
C ARG A 210 14.62 0.80 18.73
N ARG A 211 15.17 0.45 19.90
CA ARG A 211 15.31 1.37 21.01
C ARG A 211 16.29 2.46 20.58
N THR A 212 15.80 3.69 20.47
CA THR A 212 16.58 4.92 20.61
C THR A 212 15.82 5.82 21.56
#